data_AF-A0A9W9SHN9-F1
#
_entry.id   AF-A0A9W9SHN9-F1
#
_cell.length_a   1.000
_cell.length_b   1.000
_cell.length_c   1.000
_cell.angle_alpha   90.00
_cell.angle_beta   90.00
_cell.angle_gamma   90.00
#
_symmetry.space_group_name_H-M   'P 1'
#
loop_
_entity.id
_entity.type
_entity.pdbx_description
1 polymer ?
#
loop_
_entity_poly.entity_id
_entity_poly.type
_entity_poly.pdbx_seq_one_letter_code
_entity_poly.pdbx_strand_id
1 'polypeptide(L)'
;MGPFDNGWKDYLSCNEKIHTEIANCKAEETESCKKQIALLEQRLHAHYTKEIEKKCNNQFSHPLYGSDYKEWFRKEKASLEERLQAQCATAQLNAAAKCKSDQDTMREEHRKAQNQLEQEKEILKKQNFEHAQKAKNDQAAKEKLEREKEELAQENKKLKKQDDERVQKAKDDQAAKEKLERENEKLKAESRPEPKPQKIGPQNNSTSEFEAFSKQKCPSLHGQRATAFGVTYEAFCGARPRGRYTDDYVESKNFGDCMGACTVDRSCQGVYYETHLSRCRMTMDWEYPPLGWADSTEFSFVPVSPREGGIGATTPDLPSRLIKDDYMDNASCPDSDGSIVSVGSLQFRVHCRKYQPKKHLESVGSSRRVSGMLAICALNPACQGVAYSASSVYMIAEHEKLEEKTRNSDLVKAYHWVIMLTEPRVAA
;
A
#
# COMPACT_ATOMS: atom_id res chain seq x y z
N MET A 1 26.66 17.74 0.43
CA MET A 1 26.09 18.38 -0.76
C MET A 1 24.61 18.51 -0.52
N GLY A 2 24.15 19.72 -0.23
CA GLY A 2 22.77 19.95 0.19
C GLY A 2 21.82 20.02 -1.00
N PRO A 3 20.52 19.71 -0.83
CA PRO A 3 19.50 19.76 -1.88
C PRO A 3 19.28 21.17 -2.49
N PHE A 4 19.97 22.19 -2.00
CA PHE A 4 19.91 23.57 -2.51
C PHE A 4 20.83 23.84 -3.71
N ASP A 5 21.86 23.01 -3.98
CA ASP A 5 22.80 23.24 -5.09
C ASP A 5 22.21 22.95 -6.48
N ASN A 6 21.16 22.12 -6.56
CA ASN A 6 20.57 21.73 -7.83
C ASN A 6 19.60 22.79 -8.38
N GLY A 7 18.83 23.46 -7.51
CA GLY A 7 17.85 24.47 -7.93
C GLY A 7 18.49 25.72 -8.55
N TRP A 8 19.70 26.09 -8.15
CA TRP A 8 20.44 27.22 -8.74
C TRP A 8 20.95 26.92 -10.16
N LYS A 9 21.31 25.67 -10.43
CA LYS A 9 21.70 25.23 -11.79
C LYS A 9 20.49 25.23 -12.73
N ASP A 10 19.32 24.85 -12.23
CA ASP A 10 18.09 24.87 -13.01
C ASP A 10 17.64 26.30 -13.35
N TYR A 11 17.84 27.26 -12.43
CA TYR A 11 17.57 28.67 -12.69
C TYR A 11 18.48 29.27 -13.78
N LEU A 12 19.79 29.02 -13.70
CA LEU A 12 20.75 29.47 -14.72
C LEU A 12 20.44 28.84 -16.10
N SER A 13 20.10 27.55 -16.13
CA SER A 13 19.69 26.83 -17.34
C SER A 13 18.41 27.39 -17.96
N CYS A 14 17.43 27.79 -17.15
CA CYS A 14 16.19 28.41 -17.64
C CYS A 14 16.44 29.78 -18.27
N ASN A 15 17.29 30.61 -17.64
CA ASN A 15 17.59 31.94 -18.16
C ASN A 15 18.37 31.88 -19.49
N GLU A 16 19.31 30.95 -19.62
CA GLU A 16 20.02 30.71 -20.90
C GLU A 16 19.08 30.24 -22.02
N LYS A 17 18.11 29.38 -21.70
CA LYS A 17 17.08 28.95 -22.66
C LYS A 17 16.21 30.11 -23.13
N ILE A 18 15.77 30.99 -22.22
CA ILE A 18 14.98 32.18 -22.59
C ILE A 18 15.76 33.08 -23.54
N HIS A 19 17.03 33.35 -23.25
CA HIS A 19 17.87 34.17 -24.13
C HIS A 19 18.10 33.53 -25.51
N THR A 20 18.25 32.20 -25.56
CA THR A 20 18.42 31.44 -26.79
C THR A 20 17.16 31.47 -27.66
N GLU A 21 15.98 31.25 -27.05
CA GLU A 21 14.69 31.30 -27.76
C GLU A 21 14.40 32.70 -28.32
N ILE A 22 14.72 33.76 -27.57
CA ILE A 22 14.60 35.15 -28.06
C ILE A 22 15.50 35.39 -29.27
N ALA A 23 16.72 34.85 -29.27
CA ALA A 23 17.64 34.99 -30.39
C ALA A 23 17.17 34.21 -31.63
N ASN A 24 16.66 32.99 -31.43
CA ASN A 24 16.13 32.15 -32.51
C ASN A 24 14.90 32.77 -33.17
N CYS A 25 13.95 33.30 -32.37
CA CYS A 25 12.75 33.95 -32.89
C CYS A 25 13.09 35.14 -33.81
N LYS A 26 14.07 35.99 -33.43
CA LYS A 26 14.55 37.09 -34.28
C LYS A 26 15.22 36.61 -35.58
N ALA A 27 15.94 35.49 -35.52
CA ALA A 27 16.63 34.94 -36.68
C ALA A 27 15.64 34.34 -37.69
N GLU A 28 14.67 33.55 -37.23
CA GLU A 28 13.64 32.92 -38.07
C GLU A 28 12.77 33.95 -38.81
N GLU A 29 12.43 35.06 -38.14
CA GLU A 29 11.65 36.14 -38.74
C GLU A 29 12.41 36.90 -39.82
N THR A 30 13.70 37.15 -39.59
CA THR A 30 14.59 37.79 -40.56
C THR A 30 14.73 36.93 -41.81
N GLU A 31 14.84 35.61 -41.65
CA GLU A 31 14.93 34.68 -42.77
C GLU A 31 13.60 34.54 -43.53
N SER A 32 12.47 34.55 -42.81
CA SER A 32 11.13 34.48 -43.40
C SER A 32 10.81 35.71 -44.28
N CYS A 33 11.07 36.94 -43.81
CA CYS A 33 10.87 38.15 -44.63
C CYS A 33 11.80 38.14 -45.86
N LYS A 34 13.07 37.71 -45.74
CA LYS A 34 13.97 37.56 -46.89
C LYS A 34 13.43 36.59 -47.96
N LYS A 35 12.89 35.44 -47.54
CA LYS A 35 12.30 34.45 -48.46
C LYS A 35 11.06 34.99 -49.18
N GLN A 36 10.21 35.75 -48.49
CA GLN A 36 9.02 36.37 -49.10
C GLN A 36 9.38 37.43 -50.14
N ILE A 37 10.40 38.26 -49.86
CA ILE A 37 10.93 39.24 -50.82
C ILE A 37 11.42 38.55 -52.09
N ALA A 38 12.28 37.54 -51.95
CA ALA A 38 12.83 36.81 -53.10
C ALA A 38 11.74 36.13 -53.94
N LEU A 39 10.72 35.54 -53.31
CA LEU A 39 9.61 34.89 -54.01
C LEU A 39 8.76 35.90 -54.80
N LEU A 40 8.55 37.10 -54.26
CA LEU A 40 7.80 38.14 -54.94
C LEU A 40 8.57 38.75 -56.11
N GLU A 41 9.87 38.99 -55.95
CA GLU A 41 10.74 39.40 -57.07
C GLU A 41 10.66 38.40 -58.23
N GLN A 42 10.70 37.10 -57.92
CA GLN A 42 10.56 36.03 -58.91
C GLN A 42 9.19 36.06 -59.59
N ARG A 43 8.10 36.21 -58.84
CA ARG A 43 6.74 36.29 -59.39
C ARG A 43 6.55 37.51 -60.27
N LEU A 44 7.08 38.66 -59.85
CA LEU A 44 7.01 39.89 -60.61
C LEU A 44 7.77 39.71 -61.94
N HIS A 45 9.00 39.22 -61.89
CA HIS A 45 9.80 38.94 -63.08
C HIS A 45 9.06 38.01 -64.04
N ALA A 46 8.50 36.90 -63.54
CA ALA A 46 7.75 35.95 -64.36
C ALA A 46 6.48 36.54 -65.00
N HIS A 47 5.72 37.35 -64.24
CA HIS A 47 4.54 38.04 -64.78
C HIS A 47 4.92 39.01 -65.91
N TYR A 48 6.00 39.76 -65.73
CA TYR A 48 6.48 40.71 -66.73
C TYR A 48 7.06 40.05 -67.97
N THR A 49 7.84 38.97 -67.83
CA THR A 49 8.31 38.19 -68.97
C THR A 49 7.13 37.74 -69.84
N LYS A 50 6.05 37.25 -69.22
CA LYS A 50 4.82 36.85 -69.93
C LYS A 50 4.12 38.02 -70.63
N GLU A 51 4.01 39.18 -69.98
CA GLU A 51 3.37 40.36 -70.59
C GLU A 51 4.21 40.94 -71.74
N ILE A 52 5.54 40.92 -71.63
CA ILE A 52 6.45 41.31 -72.73
C ILE A 52 6.30 40.34 -73.90
N GLU A 53 6.34 39.02 -73.67
CA GLU A 53 6.12 38.00 -74.69
C GLU A 53 4.77 38.18 -75.39
N LYS A 54 3.69 38.42 -74.63
CA LYS A 54 2.34 38.63 -75.15
C LYS A 54 2.23 39.88 -76.02
N LYS A 55 2.94 40.97 -75.67
CA LYS A 55 2.93 42.22 -76.45
C LYS A 55 3.85 42.16 -77.67
N CYS A 56 5.04 41.56 -77.55
CA CYS A 56 5.95 41.33 -78.67
C CYS A 56 5.34 40.40 -79.72
N ASN A 57 4.55 39.40 -79.32
CA ASN A 57 3.84 38.53 -80.25
C ASN A 57 2.66 39.23 -80.96
N ASN A 58 2.19 40.39 -80.48
CA ASN A 58 1.01 41.08 -81.01
C ASN A 58 1.30 42.39 -81.76
N GLN A 59 2.53 42.90 -81.78
CA GLN A 59 2.89 44.16 -82.47
C GLN A 59 4.26 44.08 -83.14
N PHE A 60 4.28 43.63 -84.41
CA PHE A 60 5.49 43.63 -85.24
C PHE A 60 5.66 44.88 -86.12
N SER A 61 5.01 46.01 -85.83
CA SER A 61 5.03 47.15 -86.77
C SER A 61 5.12 48.57 -86.22
N HIS A 62 5.49 48.84 -84.96
CA HIS A 62 5.81 50.22 -84.55
C HIS A 62 7.01 50.36 -83.58
N PRO A 63 8.08 51.10 -83.94
CA PRO A 63 9.32 51.19 -83.14
C PRO A 63 9.29 52.16 -81.94
N LEU A 64 8.14 52.78 -81.62
CA LEU A 64 8.09 53.93 -80.70
C LEU A 64 7.67 53.62 -79.25
N TYR A 65 7.43 52.35 -78.89
CA TYR A 65 6.82 51.98 -77.59
C TYR A 65 7.81 51.57 -76.47
N GLY A 66 9.12 51.68 -76.68
CA GLY A 66 10.13 51.12 -75.77
C GLY A 66 10.44 51.93 -74.49
N SER A 67 10.20 53.25 -74.47
CA SER A 67 10.54 54.12 -73.33
C SER A 67 9.50 54.07 -72.22
N ASP A 68 8.21 54.19 -72.58
CA ASP A 68 7.12 54.37 -71.61
C ASP A 68 6.90 53.12 -70.75
N TYR A 69 7.15 51.94 -71.32
CA TYR A 69 6.97 50.67 -70.60
C TYR A 69 8.04 50.45 -69.52
N LYS A 70 9.29 50.91 -69.76
CA LYS A 70 10.36 50.85 -68.75
C LYS A 70 10.08 51.78 -67.57
N GLU A 71 9.50 52.95 -67.82
CA GLU A 71 9.15 53.88 -66.76
C GLU A 71 7.97 53.38 -65.93
N TRP A 72 6.93 52.84 -66.57
CA TRP A 72 5.82 52.19 -65.88
C TRP A 72 6.30 51.02 -65.01
N PHE A 73 7.21 50.17 -65.52
CA PHE A 73 7.83 49.09 -64.75
C PHE A 73 8.56 49.59 -63.50
N ARG A 74 9.37 50.64 -63.64
CA ARG A 74 10.09 51.23 -62.50
C ARG A 74 9.11 51.73 -61.43
N LYS A 75 7.99 52.35 -61.83
CA LYS A 75 6.96 52.84 -60.91
C LYS A 75 6.21 51.71 -60.21
N GLU A 76 5.79 50.67 -60.93
CA GLU A 76 5.07 49.53 -60.33
C GLU A 76 6.00 48.70 -59.43
N LYS A 77 7.25 48.48 -59.84
CA LYS A 77 8.27 47.82 -59.02
C LYS A 77 8.49 48.59 -57.71
N ALA A 78 8.71 49.90 -57.78
CA ALA A 78 8.87 50.75 -56.59
C ALA A 78 7.63 50.70 -55.68
N SER A 79 6.42 50.75 -56.25
CA SER A 79 5.17 50.64 -55.48
C SER A 79 5.01 49.28 -54.79
N LEU A 80 5.43 48.18 -55.42
CA LEU A 80 5.40 46.86 -54.79
C LEU A 80 6.47 46.74 -53.70
N GLU A 81 7.69 47.22 -53.94
CA GLU A 81 8.77 47.26 -52.96
C GLU A 81 8.35 48.04 -51.70
N GLU A 82 7.71 49.20 -51.86
CA GLU A 82 7.18 50.00 -50.76
C GLU A 82 6.09 49.26 -49.97
N ARG A 83 5.10 48.66 -50.66
CA ARG A 83 4.06 47.84 -50.02
C ARG A 83 4.64 46.66 -49.24
N LEU A 84 5.67 46.03 -49.76
CA LEU A 84 6.30 44.88 -49.13
C LEU A 84 7.16 45.29 -47.93
N GLN A 85 7.90 46.39 -48.03
CA GLN A 85 8.61 46.97 -46.90
C GLN A 85 7.64 47.33 -45.76
N ALA A 86 6.48 47.91 -46.08
CA ALA A 86 5.44 48.19 -45.10
C ALA A 86 4.85 46.92 -44.45
N GLN A 87 4.63 45.85 -45.24
CA GLN A 87 4.18 44.55 -44.72
C GLN A 87 5.22 43.89 -43.81
N CYS A 88 6.50 43.87 -44.21
CA CYS A 88 7.57 43.34 -43.36
C CYS A 88 7.75 44.17 -42.09
N ALA A 89 7.68 45.51 -42.15
CA ALA A 89 7.73 46.37 -40.96
C ALA A 89 6.57 46.07 -40.00
N THR A 90 5.36 45.87 -40.53
CA THR A 90 4.18 45.50 -39.73
C THR A 90 4.34 44.12 -39.10
N ALA A 91 4.84 43.13 -39.85
CA ALA A 91 5.10 41.79 -39.35
C ALA A 91 6.15 41.80 -38.23
N GLN A 92 7.24 42.57 -38.39
CA GLN A 92 8.27 42.75 -37.37
C GLN A 92 7.73 43.41 -36.10
N LEU A 93 6.84 44.41 -36.22
CA LEU A 93 6.20 45.04 -35.06
C LEU A 93 5.28 44.07 -34.31
N ASN A 94 4.46 43.30 -35.03
CA ASN A 94 3.56 42.32 -34.42
C ASN A 94 4.32 41.19 -33.72
N ALA A 95 5.38 40.71 -34.37
CA ALA A 95 6.31 39.74 -33.80
C ALA A 95 6.96 40.26 -32.51
N ALA A 96 7.54 41.46 -32.54
CA ALA A 96 8.16 42.07 -31.37
C ALA A 96 7.16 42.25 -30.21
N ALA A 97 5.91 42.62 -30.52
CA ALA A 97 4.84 42.72 -29.54
C ALA A 97 4.50 41.35 -28.93
N LYS A 98 4.41 40.29 -29.75
CA LYS A 98 4.19 38.92 -29.28
C LYS A 98 5.33 38.43 -28.39
N CYS A 99 6.58 38.60 -28.81
CA CYS A 99 7.75 38.23 -28.01
C CYS A 99 7.76 38.91 -26.64
N LYS A 100 7.39 40.21 -26.59
CA LYS A 100 7.29 40.95 -25.34
C LYS A 100 6.18 40.38 -24.43
N SER A 101 5.02 40.08 -24.99
CA SER A 101 3.90 39.44 -24.26
C SER A 101 4.28 38.08 -23.69
N ASP A 102 4.99 37.25 -24.47
CA ASP A 102 5.45 35.92 -24.03
C ASP A 102 6.51 36.05 -22.93
N GLN A 103 7.42 37.03 -23.04
CA GLN A 103 8.41 37.34 -22.01
C GLN A 103 7.75 37.79 -20.69
N ASP A 104 6.71 38.63 -20.76
CA ASP A 104 5.99 39.10 -19.57
C ASP A 104 5.21 37.96 -18.91
N THR A 105 4.60 37.06 -19.70
CA THR A 105 3.94 35.84 -19.20
C THR A 105 4.94 34.94 -18.47
N MET A 106 6.09 34.64 -19.07
CA MET A 106 7.12 33.80 -18.42
C MET A 106 7.67 34.43 -17.13
N ARG A 107 7.85 35.76 -17.09
CA ARG A 107 8.27 36.47 -15.87
C ARG A 107 7.24 36.33 -14.75
N GLU A 108 5.95 36.42 -15.08
CA GLU A 108 4.88 36.26 -14.11
C GLU A 108 4.78 34.82 -13.58
N GLU A 109 4.92 33.82 -14.46
CA GLU A 109 4.96 32.40 -14.05
C GLU A 109 6.17 32.11 -13.16
N HIS A 110 7.35 32.64 -13.51
CA HIS A 110 8.54 32.52 -12.68
C HIS A 110 8.32 33.14 -11.28
N ARG A 111 7.70 34.33 -11.22
CA ARG A 111 7.36 34.99 -9.95
C ARG A 111 6.41 34.14 -9.11
N LYS A 112 5.39 33.52 -9.73
CA LYS A 112 4.47 32.60 -9.04
C LYS A 112 5.18 31.37 -8.49
N ALA A 113 6.03 30.74 -9.29
CA ALA A 113 6.82 29.57 -8.87
C ALA A 113 7.74 29.91 -7.69
N GLN A 114 8.38 31.09 -7.71
CA GLN A 114 9.23 31.55 -6.61
C GLN A 114 8.45 31.79 -5.32
N ASN A 115 7.24 32.35 -5.40
CA ASN A 115 6.37 32.52 -4.24
C ASN A 115 5.90 31.17 -3.67
N GLN A 116 5.56 30.20 -4.52
CA GLN A 116 5.19 28.84 -4.09
C GLN A 116 6.35 28.15 -3.37
N LEU A 117 7.57 28.23 -3.93
CA LEU A 117 8.75 27.65 -3.31
C LEU A 117 9.03 28.25 -1.91
N GLU A 118 8.81 29.56 -1.73
CA GLU A 118 8.99 30.20 -0.44
C GLU A 118 7.93 29.79 0.58
N GLN A 119 6.67 29.61 0.15
CA GLN A 119 5.61 29.05 0.99
C GLN A 119 5.92 27.61 1.43
N GLU A 120 6.41 26.77 0.52
CA GLU A 120 6.79 25.38 0.84
C GLU A 120 7.95 25.33 1.85
N LYS A 121 8.94 26.22 1.73
CA LYS A 121 10.03 26.32 2.72
C LYS A 121 9.53 26.67 4.11
N GLU A 122 8.60 27.61 4.23
CA GLU A 122 8.03 27.99 5.53
C GLU A 122 7.18 26.85 6.12
N ILE A 123 6.42 26.12 5.29
CA ILE A 123 5.71 24.91 5.73
C ILE A 123 6.70 23.85 6.25
N LEU A 124 7.76 23.57 5.49
CA LEU A 124 8.78 22.57 5.86
C LEU A 124 9.50 22.97 7.17
N LYS A 125 9.78 24.25 7.36
CA LYS A 125 10.37 24.79 8.59
C LYS A 125 9.45 24.58 9.80
N LYS A 126 8.14 24.79 9.62
CA LYS A 126 7.14 24.51 10.67
C LYS A 126 7.06 23.02 11.01
N GLN A 127 7.03 22.15 10.01
CA GLN A 127 7.03 20.69 10.21
C GLN A 127 8.30 20.22 10.94
N ASN A 128 9.47 20.74 10.56
CA ASN A 128 10.73 20.40 11.23
C ASN A 128 10.72 20.82 12.71
N PHE A 129 10.12 21.97 13.04
CA PHE A 129 9.95 22.40 14.42
C PHE A 129 9.01 21.47 15.20
N GLU A 130 7.88 21.08 14.61
CA GLU A 130 6.92 20.14 15.21
C GLU A 130 7.55 18.76 15.45
N HIS A 131 8.32 18.24 14.49
CA HIS A 131 9.07 16.99 14.63
C HIS A 131 10.13 17.06 15.73
N ALA A 132 10.88 18.17 15.82
CA ALA A 132 11.86 18.37 16.89
C ALA A 132 11.18 18.43 18.27
N GLN A 133 10.02 19.05 18.37
CA GLN A 133 9.25 19.11 19.62
C GLN A 133 8.69 17.74 20.00
N LYS A 134 8.17 16.97 19.04
CA LYS A 134 7.71 15.60 19.26
C LYS A 134 8.84 14.70 19.73
N ALA A 135 10.02 14.77 19.11
CA ALA A 135 11.19 14.00 19.52
C ALA A 135 11.62 14.31 20.97
N LYS A 136 11.55 15.57 21.41
CA LYS A 136 11.79 15.96 22.81
C LYS A 136 10.76 15.34 23.76
N ASN A 137 9.48 15.36 23.39
CA ASN A 137 8.41 14.76 24.19
C ASN A 137 8.55 13.23 24.30
N ASP A 138 8.89 12.56 23.19
CA ASP A 138 9.13 11.12 23.15
C ASP A 138 10.33 10.73 24.01
N GLN A 139 11.41 11.52 23.98
CA GLN A 139 12.58 11.35 24.85
C GLN A 139 12.20 11.49 26.33
N ALA A 140 11.42 12.53 26.69
CA ALA A 140 10.97 12.74 28.06
C ALA A 140 10.03 11.61 28.55
N ALA A 141 9.15 11.09 27.67
CA ALA A 141 8.29 9.96 27.98
C ALA A 141 9.11 8.67 28.21
N LYS A 142 10.17 8.45 27.41
CA LYS A 142 11.08 7.32 27.57
C LYS A 142 11.82 7.38 28.92
N GLU A 143 12.34 8.54 29.29
CA GLU A 143 13.01 8.74 30.59
C GLU A 143 12.06 8.59 31.78
N LYS A 144 10.77 8.92 31.60
CA LYS A 144 9.74 8.67 32.62
C LYS A 144 9.47 7.18 32.78
N LEU A 145 9.31 6.45 31.67
CA LEU A 145 9.08 5.01 31.67
C LEU A 145 10.26 4.23 32.29
N GLU A 146 11.49 4.69 32.05
CA GLU A 146 12.68 4.07 32.63
C GLU A 146 12.72 4.22 34.16
N ARG A 147 12.36 5.41 34.68
CA ARG A 147 12.19 5.62 36.12
C ARG A 147 11.10 4.74 36.74
N GLU A 148 9.94 4.65 36.10
CA GLU A 148 8.84 3.78 36.58
C GLU A 148 9.25 2.29 36.59
N LYS A 149 10.05 1.84 35.61
CA LYS A 149 10.61 0.47 35.59
C LYS A 149 11.58 0.22 36.74
N GLU A 150 12.44 1.18 37.06
CA GLU A 150 13.37 1.07 38.20
C GLU A 150 12.62 1.03 39.54
N GLU A 151 11.58 1.86 39.71
CA GLU A 151 10.71 1.86 40.89
C GLU A 151 10.01 0.50 41.07
N LEU A 152 9.41 -0.04 40.00
CA LEU A 152 8.78 -1.36 40.01
C LEU A 152 9.78 -2.49 40.32
N ALA A 153 11.01 -2.40 39.81
CA ALA A 153 12.05 -3.38 40.12
C ALA A 153 12.43 -3.34 41.62
N GLN A 154 12.49 -2.14 42.22
CA GLN A 154 12.73 -1.99 43.66
C GLN A 154 11.56 -2.52 44.50
N GLU A 155 10.32 -2.27 44.09
CA GLU A 155 9.13 -2.78 44.78
C GLU A 155 9.03 -4.31 44.72
N ASN A 156 9.27 -4.91 43.54
CA ASN A 156 9.33 -6.37 43.39
C ASN A 156 10.40 -7.00 44.27
N LYS A 157 11.56 -6.34 44.45
CA LYS A 157 12.61 -6.80 45.36
C LYS A 157 12.17 -6.76 46.83
N LYS A 158 11.35 -5.78 47.23
CA LYS A 158 10.76 -5.71 48.59
C LYS A 158 9.70 -6.79 48.80
N LEU A 159 8.82 -7.00 47.83
CA LEU A 159 7.79 -8.05 47.88
C LEU A 159 8.42 -9.44 47.98
N LYS A 160 9.46 -9.71 47.18
CA LYS A 160 10.18 -11.00 47.25
C LYS A 160 10.78 -11.27 48.63
N LYS A 161 11.34 -10.25 49.29
CA LYS A 161 11.83 -10.39 50.67
C LYS A 161 10.70 -10.69 51.66
N GLN A 162 9.54 -10.04 51.52
CA GLN A 162 8.37 -10.34 52.37
C GLN A 162 7.84 -11.75 52.14
N ASP A 163 7.83 -12.24 50.90
CA ASP A 163 7.42 -13.61 50.59
C ASP A 163 8.42 -14.62 51.18
N ASP A 164 9.73 -14.38 51.06
CA ASP A 164 10.75 -15.23 51.69
C ASP A 164 10.58 -15.28 53.22
N GLU A 165 10.30 -14.14 53.87
CA GLU A 165 9.98 -14.08 55.31
C GLU A 165 8.70 -14.85 55.66
N ARG A 166 7.65 -14.75 54.85
CA ARG A 166 6.39 -15.50 55.03
C ARG A 166 6.57 -16.99 54.83
N VAL A 167 7.36 -17.41 53.84
CA VAL A 167 7.69 -18.82 53.59
C VAL A 167 8.50 -19.38 54.76
N GLN A 168 9.44 -18.61 55.29
CA GLN A 168 10.20 -19.03 56.47
C GLN A 168 9.29 -19.20 57.69
N LYS A 169 8.41 -18.22 57.95
CA LYS A 169 7.42 -18.31 59.02
C LYS A 169 6.47 -19.49 58.84
N ALA A 170 5.99 -19.74 57.63
CA ALA A 170 5.12 -20.87 57.33
C ALA A 170 5.83 -22.22 57.52
N LYS A 171 7.14 -22.32 57.22
CA LYS A 171 7.94 -23.51 57.52
C LYS A 171 8.08 -23.71 59.04
N ASP A 172 8.30 -22.64 59.80
CA ASP A 172 8.39 -22.70 61.25
C ASP A 172 7.03 -23.12 61.86
N ASP A 173 5.93 -22.55 61.36
CA ASP A 173 4.56 -22.90 61.75
C ASP A 173 4.21 -24.36 61.36
N GLN A 174 4.65 -24.82 60.17
CA GLN A 174 4.47 -26.19 59.73
C GLN A 174 5.30 -27.18 60.55
N ALA A 175 6.53 -26.83 60.94
CA ALA A 175 7.33 -27.64 61.85
C ALA A 175 6.69 -27.74 63.24
N ALA A 176 6.09 -26.65 63.74
CA ALA A 176 5.31 -26.66 64.97
C ALA A 176 4.04 -27.52 64.83
N LYS A 177 3.35 -27.42 63.70
CA LYS A 177 2.17 -28.23 63.38
C LYS A 177 2.51 -29.72 63.25
N GLU A 178 3.60 -30.10 62.57
CA GLU A 178 4.07 -31.50 62.50
C GLU A 178 4.43 -32.05 63.88
N LYS A 179 4.96 -31.22 64.79
CA LYS A 179 5.20 -31.63 66.18
C LYS A 179 3.90 -31.98 66.89
N LEU A 180 2.88 -31.14 66.72
CA LEU A 180 1.52 -31.37 67.23
C LEU A 180 0.83 -32.56 66.54
N GLU A 181 1.07 -32.73 65.25
CA GLU A 181 0.49 -33.81 64.44
C GLU A 181 1.15 -35.15 64.74
N ARG A 182 2.44 -35.22 65.07
CA ARG A 182 3.07 -36.43 65.64
C ARG A 182 2.54 -36.78 67.02
N GLU A 183 2.11 -35.80 67.82
CA GLU A 183 1.37 -36.05 69.06
C GLU A 183 -0.07 -36.55 68.76
N ASN A 184 -0.72 -36.02 67.73
CA ASN A 184 -2.08 -36.39 67.33
C ASN A 184 -2.18 -37.71 66.53
N GLU A 185 -1.19 -38.08 65.73
CA GLU A 185 -1.15 -39.35 65.01
C GLU A 185 -0.84 -40.52 65.95
N LYS A 186 -0.12 -40.27 67.05
CA LYS A 186 -0.08 -41.19 68.21
C LYS A 186 -1.49 -41.52 68.72
N LEU A 187 -2.50 -40.69 68.44
CA LEU A 187 -3.90 -40.85 68.84
C LEU A 187 -4.82 -41.34 67.69
N LYS A 188 -4.35 -41.44 66.44
CA LYS A 188 -5.25 -41.62 65.27
C LYS A 188 -4.85 -42.71 64.26
N ALA A 189 -4.06 -43.70 64.67
CA ALA A 189 -3.81 -44.90 63.87
C ALA A 189 -5.06 -45.81 63.75
N GLU A 190 -6.11 -45.35 63.05
CA GLU A 190 -7.23 -46.15 62.58
C GLU A 190 -7.75 -45.60 61.23
N SER A 191 -7.45 -46.34 60.15
CA SER A 191 -8.13 -46.39 58.82
C SER A 191 -7.90 -45.32 57.71
N ARG A 192 -6.95 -45.63 56.80
CA ARG A 192 -7.01 -45.83 55.31
C ARG A 192 -7.67 -44.78 54.34
N PRO A 193 -7.45 -44.84 52.99
CA PRO A 193 -6.78 -43.79 52.20
C PRO A 193 -7.52 -43.28 50.91
N GLU A 194 -6.94 -42.26 50.26
CA GLU A 194 -7.38 -41.63 48.99
C GLU A 194 -6.96 -42.38 47.69
N PRO A 195 -7.60 -42.10 46.52
CA PRO A 195 -7.18 -42.55 45.19
C PRO A 195 -6.70 -41.43 44.21
N LYS A 196 -6.00 -41.85 43.14
CA LYS A 196 -5.33 -41.05 42.06
C LYS A 196 -6.16 -40.89 40.76
N PRO A 197 -5.84 -39.92 39.85
CA PRO A 197 -6.49 -39.71 38.55
C PRO A 197 -5.67 -40.15 37.30
N GLN A 198 -6.33 -40.28 36.13
CA GLN A 198 -5.78 -40.67 34.80
C GLN A 198 -5.69 -39.51 33.77
N LYS A 199 -4.80 -39.67 32.77
CA LYS A 199 -4.46 -38.76 31.65
C LYS A 199 -4.97 -39.27 30.28
N ILE A 200 -5.19 -38.37 29.32
CA ILE A 200 -5.50 -38.62 27.89
C ILE A 200 -4.40 -38.01 27.00
N GLY A 201 -4.11 -38.63 25.83
CA GLY A 201 -3.11 -38.22 24.82
C GLY A 201 -3.72 -37.74 23.48
N PRO A 202 -2.90 -37.24 22.51
CA PRO A 202 -3.37 -36.45 21.37
C PRO A 202 -3.38 -37.18 20.01
N GLN A 203 -4.23 -36.71 19.08
CA GLN A 203 -4.32 -37.13 17.66
C GLN A 203 -4.24 -35.91 16.71
N ASN A 204 -3.65 -36.13 15.53
CA ASN A 204 -3.49 -35.17 14.42
C ASN A 204 -4.60 -35.39 13.38
N ASN A 205 -5.16 -34.31 12.81
CA ASN A 205 -6.30 -34.41 11.89
C ASN A 205 -6.22 -33.60 10.59
N SER A 206 -6.98 -34.11 9.62
CA SER A 206 -7.12 -33.68 8.23
C SER A 206 -8.34 -32.77 8.00
N THR A 207 -8.42 -32.20 6.81
CA THR A 207 -9.41 -31.21 6.33
C THR A 207 -10.89 -31.61 6.47
N SER A 208 -11.25 -32.91 6.56
CA SER A 208 -12.65 -33.33 6.77
C SER A 208 -13.17 -33.02 8.17
N GLU A 209 -12.27 -32.84 9.14
CA GLU A 209 -12.66 -32.63 10.53
C GLU A 209 -13.15 -31.20 10.78
N PHE A 210 -12.62 -30.20 10.07
CA PHE A 210 -13.09 -28.81 10.17
C PHE A 210 -14.54 -28.64 9.75
N GLU A 211 -15.00 -29.39 8.75
CA GLU A 211 -16.38 -29.32 8.30
C GLU A 211 -17.34 -29.95 9.31
N ALA A 212 -16.93 -31.06 9.94
CA ALA A 212 -17.67 -31.69 11.03
C ALA A 212 -17.70 -30.79 12.28
N PHE A 213 -16.56 -30.17 12.61
CA PHE A 213 -16.41 -29.23 13.72
C PHE A 213 -17.28 -27.97 13.53
N SER A 214 -17.34 -27.43 12.31
CA SER A 214 -18.12 -26.23 11.98
C SER A 214 -19.64 -26.43 12.04
N LYS A 215 -20.12 -27.68 11.98
CA LYS A 215 -21.55 -28.00 12.12
C LYS A 215 -22.01 -28.05 13.57
N GLN A 216 -21.08 -28.06 14.52
CA GLN A 216 -21.40 -28.11 15.94
C GLN A 216 -21.79 -26.74 16.50
N LYS A 217 -22.54 -26.73 17.59
CA LYS A 217 -23.00 -25.53 18.28
C LYS A 217 -22.73 -25.64 19.77
N CYS A 218 -22.74 -24.51 20.47
CA CYS A 218 -22.75 -24.56 21.92
C CYS A 218 -24.04 -25.23 22.44
N PRO A 219 -23.96 -26.09 23.48
CA PRO A 219 -22.79 -26.33 24.34
C PRO A 219 -21.84 -27.47 23.87
N SER A 220 -22.17 -28.27 22.85
CA SER A 220 -21.39 -29.46 22.48
C SER A 220 -19.97 -29.15 22.03
N LEU A 221 -19.74 -27.93 21.55
CA LEU A 221 -18.44 -27.44 21.11
C LEU A 221 -17.46 -27.18 22.28
N HIS A 222 -17.95 -26.92 23.50
CA HIS A 222 -17.10 -26.53 24.63
C HIS A 222 -16.05 -27.61 24.97
N GLY A 223 -14.79 -27.19 25.13
CA GLY A 223 -13.65 -28.06 25.42
C GLY A 223 -13.12 -28.86 24.23
N GLN A 224 -13.77 -28.79 23.07
CA GLN A 224 -13.26 -29.45 21.87
C GLN A 224 -12.06 -28.68 21.31
N ARG A 225 -11.16 -29.44 20.66
CA ARG A 225 -9.94 -28.91 20.08
C ARG A 225 -9.92 -29.11 18.58
N ALA A 226 -9.40 -28.10 17.88
CA ALA A 226 -9.16 -28.16 16.45
C ALA A 226 -7.79 -27.52 16.15
N THR A 227 -7.09 -28.01 15.12
CA THR A 227 -5.75 -27.53 14.78
C THR A 227 -5.74 -26.89 13.40
N ALA A 228 -5.50 -25.58 13.34
CA ALA A 228 -5.38 -24.83 12.09
C ALA A 228 -3.91 -24.46 11.86
N PHE A 229 -3.34 -24.85 10.71
CA PHE A 229 -1.94 -24.62 10.34
C PHE A 229 -0.93 -24.93 11.46
N GLY A 230 -1.15 -25.99 12.23
CA GLY A 230 -0.26 -26.41 13.32
C GLY A 230 -0.48 -25.68 14.66
N VAL A 231 -1.45 -24.77 14.76
CA VAL A 231 -1.87 -24.16 16.02
C VAL A 231 -3.15 -24.84 16.51
N THR A 232 -3.10 -25.41 17.70
CA THR A 232 -4.27 -26.04 18.34
C THR A 232 -5.05 -25.02 19.15
N TYR A 233 -6.33 -24.90 18.83
CA TYR A 233 -7.31 -24.08 19.53
C TYR A 233 -8.22 -24.96 20.36
N GLU A 234 -8.64 -24.45 21.52
CA GLU A 234 -9.73 -25.01 22.32
C GLU A 234 -10.94 -24.08 22.28
N ALA A 235 -12.13 -24.66 22.19
CA ALA A 235 -13.37 -23.91 22.09
C ALA A 235 -14.03 -23.69 23.47
N PHE A 236 -14.47 -22.46 23.72
CA PHE A 236 -15.09 -22.04 24.97
C PHE A 236 -16.45 -21.40 24.72
N CYS A 237 -17.51 -22.17 24.94
CA CYS A 237 -18.90 -21.69 24.87
C CYS A 237 -19.26 -20.69 25.97
N GLY A 238 -20.03 -19.64 25.63
CA GLY A 238 -20.49 -18.62 26.56
C GLY A 238 -19.37 -17.73 27.13
N ALA A 239 -18.19 -17.78 26.52
CA ALA A 239 -17.01 -17.08 27.00
C ALA A 239 -16.34 -16.29 25.87
N ARG A 240 -15.79 -15.13 26.23
CA ARG A 240 -15.00 -14.26 25.36
C ARG A 240 -13.69 -13.84 26.02
N PRO A 241 -12.56 -13.83 25.30
CA PRO A 241 -11.32 -13.24 25.78
C PRO A 241 -11.53 -11.77 26.18
N ARG A 242 -10.92 -11.37 27.27
CA ARG A 242 -10.78 -9.97 27.67
C ARG A 242 -9.67 -9.33 26.86
N GLY A 243 -9.74 -8.02 26.73
CA GLY A 243 -8.69 -7.22 26.11
C GLY A 243 -9.11 -6.62 24.78
N ARG A 244 -8.10 -6.34 23.95
CA ARG A 244 -8.22 -5.61 22.70
C ARG A 244 -8.53 -6.56 21.56
N TYR A 245 -9.38 -6.10 20.67
CA TYR A 245 -9.73 -6.78 19.44
C TYR A 245 -9.15 -6.03 18.24
N THR A 246 -8.92 -6.74 17.15
CA THR A 246 -8.66 -6.10 15.86
C THR A 246 -9.91 -5.35 15.40
N ASP A 247 -9.73 -4.23 14.71
CA ASP A 247 -10.86 -3.50 14.09
C ASP A 247 -11.46 -4.25 12.88
N ASP A 248 -10.78 -5.29 12.41
CA ASP A 248 -11.23 -6.16 11.31
C ASP A 248 -11.88 -7.46 11.84
N TYR A 249 -12.66 -8.09 10.96
CA TYR A 249 -13.36 -9.34 11.22
C TYR A 249 -13.34 -10.26 9.99
N VAL A 250 -13.56 -11.55 10.21
CA VAL A 250 -13.73 -12.55 9.15
C VAL A 250 -15.19 -12.96 9.10
N GLU A 251 -15.88 -12.70 7.99
CA GLU A 251 -17.23 -13.21 7.73
C GLU A 251 -17.13 -14.62 7.15
N SER A 252 -17.29 -15.62 8.02
CA SER A 252 -17.39 -17.03 7.61
C SER A 252 -18.19 -17.83 8.62
N LYS A 253 -18.94 -18.82 8.10
CA LYS A 253 -19.63 -19.84 8.90
C LYS A 253 -18.74 -21.04 9.21
N ASN A 254 -17.58 -21.13 8.57
CA ASN A 254 -16.61 -22.18 8.77
C ASN A 254 -15.63 -21.74 9.86
N PHE A 255 -15.56 -22.47 10.97
CA PHE A 255 -14.69 -22.12 12.08
C PHE A 255 -13.20 -22.28 11.72
N GLY A 256 -12.91 -23.16 10.77
CA GLY A 256 -11.58 -23.31 10.19
C GLY A 256 -11.07 -22.01 9.58
N ASP A 257 -11.90 -21.29 8.84
CA ASP A 257 -11.55 -20.01 8.23
C ASP A 257 -11.12 -19.00 9.29
N CYS A 258 -11.85 -18.93 10.40
CA CYS A 258 -11.58 -17.99 11.47
C CYS A 258 -10.31 -18.34 12.25
N MET A 259 -10.13 -19.62 12.61
CA MET A 259 -8.90 -20.10 13.25
C MET A 259 -7.69 -19.94 12.33
N GLY A 260 -7.85 -20.24 11.03
CA GLY A 260 -6.82 -20.09 10.02
C GLY A 260 -6.38 -18.65 9.84
N ALA A 261 -7.33 -17.73 9.72
CA ALA A 261 -7.06 -16.30 9.61
C ALA A 261 -6.34 -15.76 10.86
N CYS A 262 -6.77 -16.17 12.06
CA CYS A 262 -6.04 -15.84 13.29
C CYS A 262 -4.62 -16.41 13.27
N THR A 263 -4.45 -17.65 12.82
CA THR A 263 -3.16 -18.34 12.82
C THR A 263 -2.13 -17.64 11.93
N VAL A 264 -2.54 -17.05 10.81
CA VAL A 264 -1.60 -16.30 9.94
C VAL A 264 -1.39 -14.85 10.38
N ASP A 265 -2.26 -14.33 11.24
CA ASP A 265 -2.11 -13.01 11.85
C ASP A 265 -1.21 -13.08 13.10
N ARG A 266 -0.07 -12.39 13.05
CA ARG A 266 0.91 -12.35 14.16
C ARG A 266 0.37 -11.68 15.42
N SER A 267 -0.57 -10.76 15.28
CA SER A 267 -1.17 -10.06 16.40
C SER A 267 -2.28 -10.87 17.07
N CYS A 268 -2.85 -11.86 16.38
CA CYS A 268 -4.00 -12.61 16.89
C CYS A 268 -3.59 -13.64 17.96
N GLN A 269 -4.27 -13.58 19.11
CA GLN A 269 -4.11 -14.48 20.25
C GLN A 269 -5.37 -15.30 20.55
N GLY A 270 -6.37 -15.23 19.68
CA GLY A 270 -7.63 -15.97 19.82
C GLY A 270 -8.72 -15.39 18.94
N VAL A 271 -9.81 -16.14 18.82
CA VAL A 271 -10.97 -15.79 18.02
C VAL A 271 -12.19 -15.75 18.92
N TYR A 272 -13.03 -14.74 18.75
CA TYR A 272 -14.37 -14.68 19.30
C TYR A 272 -15.39 -14.70 18.16
N TYR A 273 -16.32 -15.66 18.22
CA TYR A 273 -17.31 -15.91 17.18
C TYR A 273 -18.68 -15.32 17.56
N GLU A 274 -19.12 -14.32 16.79
CA GLU A 274 -20.43 -13.69 16.95
C GLU A 274 -21.46 -14.42 16.08
N THR A 275 -22.13 -15.42 16.67
CA THR A 275 -23.02 -16.34 15.94
C THR A 275 -24.13 -15.64 15.15
N HIS A 276 -24.69 -14.57 15.71
CA HIS A 276 -25.77 -13.80 15.10
C HIS A 276 -25.34 -13.04 13.82
N LEU A 277 -24.05 -12.73 13.68
CA LEU A 277 -23.49 -12.03 12.52
C LEU A 277 -22.69 -12.94 11.61
N SER A 278 -22.49 -14.22 11.99
CA SER A 278 -21.63 -15.16 11.26
C SER A 278 -20.24 -14.57 10.98
N ARG A 279 -19.67 -13.89 11.99
CA ARG A 279 -18.36 -13.26 11.87
C ARG A 279 -17.49 -13.52 13.09
N CYS A 280 -16.19 -13.47 12.85
CA CYS A 280 -15.15 -13.77 13.81
C CYS A 280 -14.31 -12.53 14.05
N ARG A 281 -14.19 -12.13 15.32
CA ARG A 281 -13.25 -11.08 15.76
C ARG A 281 -12.00 -11.73 16.30
N MET A 282 -10.85 -11.13 16.02
CA MET A 282 -9.56 -11.58 16.55
C MET A 282 -9.22 -10.79 17.81
N THR A 283 -8.86 -11.46 18.90
CA THR A 283 -8.28 -10.81 20.09
C THR A 283 -6.78 -10.69 19.92
N MET A 284 -6.20 -9.59 20.40
CA MET A 284 -4.75 -9.38 20.43
C MET A 284 -4.10 -9.81 21.75
N ASP A 285 -4.91 -10.02 22.78
CA ASP A 285 -4.46 -10.40 24.10
C ASP A 285 -4.81 -11.87 24.34
N TRP A 286 -3.83 -12.67 24.81
CA TRP A 286 -4.02 -14.09 25.08
C TRP A 286 -4.62 -14.30 26.47
N GLU A 287 -5.75 -15.01 26.54
CA GLU A 287 -6.42 -15.35 27.79
C GLU A 287 -6.98 -16.79 27.71
N TYR A 288 -6.35 -17.72 28.41
CA TYR A 288 -6.71 -19.13 28.43
C TYR A 288 -6.86 -19.67 29.88
N PRO A 289 -8.04 -20.16 30.29
CA PRO A 289 -9.33 -20.04 29.60
C PRO A 289 -9.83 -18.58 29.62
N PRO A 290 -10.68 -18.18 28.66
CA PRO A 290 -11.28 -16.84 28.65
C PRO A 290 -12.18 -16.63 29.88
N LEU A 291 -12.05 -15.47 30.55
CA LEU A 291 -12.80 -15.13 31.76
C LEU A 291 -13.93 -14.12 31.51
N GLY A 292 -14.06 -13.61 30.29
CA GLY A 292 -15.16 -12.73 29.90
C GLY A 292 -16.45 -13.52 29.65
N TRP A 293 -17.57 -12.99 30.13
CA TRP A 293 -18.89 -13.55 29.86
C TRP A 293 -19.37 -13.11 28.48
N ALA A 294 -19.97 -14.03 27.73
CA ALA A 294 -20.62 -13.80 26.44
C ALA A 294 -22.01 -14.46 26.43
N ASP A 295 -22.78 -14.22 25.37
CA ASP A 295 -24.06 -14.90 25.20
C ASP A 295 -23.85 -16.41 25.07
N SER A 296 -24.81 -17.21 25.53
CA SER A 296 -24.70 -18.68 25.56
C SER A 296 -24.55 -19.34 24.17
N THR A 297 -24.89 -18.60 23.12
CA THR A 297 -24.76 -19.02 21.72
C THR A 297 -23.45 -18.60 21.06
N GLU A 298 -22.68 -17.75 21.74
CA GLU A 298 -21.38 -17.27 21.30
C GLU A 298 -20.27 -18.10 21.94
N PHE A 299 -19.10 -18.09 21.31
CA PHE A 299 -17.98 -18.88 21.77
C PHE A 299 -16.68 -18.30 21.27
N SER A 300 -15.59 -18.75 21.89
CA SER A 300 -14.26 -18.36 21.51
C SER A 300 -13.39 -19.56 21.22
N PHE A 301 -12.47 -19.41 20.27
CA PHE A 301 -11.39 -20.35 20.02
C PHE A 301 -10.10 -19.72 20.53
N VAL A 302 -9.52 -20.28 21.58
CA VAL A 302 -8.26 -19.76 22.16
C VAL A 302 -7.16 -20.78 21.92
N PRO A 303 -5.99 -20.37 21.39
CA PRO A 303 -4.81 -21.23 21.33
C PRO A 303 -4.48 -21.81 22.71
N VAL A 304 -4.22 -23.11 22.78
CA VAL A 304 -3.90 -23.82 24.05
C VAL A 304 -2.59 -23.36 24.70
N SER A 305 -1.75 -22.65 23.95
CA SER A 305 -0.54 -21.99 24.42
C SER A 305 -0.48 -20.58 23.85
N PRO A 306 0.07 -19.61 24.59
CA PRO A 306 0.25 -18.26 24.08
C PRO A 306 1.08 -18.31 22.81
N ARG A 307 0.70 -17.52 21.81
CA ARG A 307 1.51 -17.39 20.60
C ARG A 307 2.61 -16.39 20.91
N GLU A 308 3.81 -16.87 21.20
CA GLU A 308 4.98 -16.01 21.42
C GLU A 308 5.13 -15.05 20.22
N GLY A 309 5.33 -13.77 20.53
CA GLY A 309 5.33 -12.69 19.55
C GLY A 309 6.32 -12.94 18.42
N GLY A 310 5.80 -13.42 17.29
CA GLY A 310 6.58 -13.74 16.09
C GLY A 310 7.35 -15.06 16.19
N ILE A 311 7.09 -15.93 15.22
CA ILE A 311 7.89 -17.12 14.87
C ILE A 311 7.68 -18.32 15.82
N GLY A 312 6.47 -18.89 15.78
CA GLY A 312 6.33 -20.33 16.03
C GLY A 312 6.91 -21.09 14.83
N ALA A 313 7.82 -22.03 15.08
CA ALA A 313 8.61 -22.78 14.09
C ALA A 313 7.80 -23.58 13.02
N THR A 314 6.47 -23.49 13.01
CA THR A 314 5.57 -24.29 12.17
C THR A 314 4.58 -23.48 11.35
N THR A 315 4.49 -22.15 11.53
CA THR A 315 3.57 -21.31 10.76
C THR A 315 4.34 -20.38 9.83
N PRO A 316 4.22 -20.55 8.49
CA PRO A 316 4.89 -19.68 7.54
C PRO A 316 4.47 -18.24 7.78
N ASP A 317 5.48 -17.39 7.95
CA ASP A 317 5.33 -15.95 7.91
C ASP A 317 4.71 -15.57 6.56
N LEU A 318 3.40 -15.33 6.53
CA LEU A 318 2.81 -14.42 5.56
C LEU A 318 3.42 -13.08 5.93
N PRO A 319 4.47 -12.61 5.22
CA PRO A 319 5.22 -11.47 5.67
C PRO A 319 4.23 -10.33 5.73
N SER A 320 4.03 -9.82 6.94
CA SER A 320 3.29 -8.60 7.25
C SER A 320 3.83 -7.38 6.48
N ARG A 321 4.90 -7.58 5.70
CA ARG A 321 5.59 -6.66 4.80
C ARG A 321 5.17 -6.77 3.33
N LEU A 322 4.61 -7.89 2.86
CA LEU A 322 4.28 -8.04 1.43
C LEU A 322 3.06 -7.23 1.05
N ILE A 323 2.18 -6.89 1.97
CA ILE A 323 1.10 -5.96 1.67
C ILE A 323 1.06 -5.13 2.93
N LYS A 324 1.22 -3.81 2.80
CA LYS A 324 0.77 -2.94 3.88
C LYS A 324 -0.71 -3.25 4.02
N ASP A 325 -1.06 -4.14 4.95
CA ASP A 325 -2.42 -4.53 5.33
C ASP A 325 -3.09 -3.35 6.10
N ASP A 326 -2.59 -2.13 5.86
CA ASP A 326 -3.10 -0.87 6.35
C ASP A 326 -4.32 -0.52 5.49
N TYR A 327 -5.43 -0.38 6.19
CA TYR A 327 -6.78 -0.16 5.71
C TYR A 327 -6.89 0.88 4.57
N MET A 328 -7.55 0.50 3.47
CA MET A 328 -8.17 1.35 2.43
C MET A 328 -7.33 2.38 1.67
N ASP A 329 -6.13 2.77 2.12
CA ASP A 329 -5.35 3.83 1.50
C ASP A 329 -4.10 3.28 0.84
N ASN A 330 -4.21 2.98 -0.46
CA ASN A 330 -3.08 2.58 -1.30
C ASN A 330 -2.33 1.36 -0.73
N ALA A 331 -2.94 0.16 -0.84
CA ALA A 331 -2.15 -1.06 -0.99
C ALA A 331 -1.32 -0.91 -2.28
N SER A 332 -0.27 -0.10 -2.22
CA SER A 332 0.78 0.03 -3.21
C SER A 332 1.36 -1.35 -3.28
N CYS A 333 1.29 -1.94 -4.47
CA CYS A 333 1.81 -3.27 -4.65
C CYS A 333 3.23 -3.30 -4.09
N PRO A 334 3.54 -4.24 -3.20
CA PRO A 334 4.86 -4.32 -2.61
C PRO A 334 5.95 -4.35 -3.68
N ASP A 335 7.19 -4.11 -3.26
CA ASP A 335 8.40 -4.45 -4.03
C ASP A 335 8.51 -5.96 -4.36
N SER A 336 7.48 -6.75 -4.04
CA SER A 336 7.44 -8.20 -4.10
C SER A 336 6.57 -8.74 -5.24
N ASP A 337 6.40 -7.99 -6.32
CA ASP A 337 5.91 -8.55 -7.58
C ASP A 337 6.78 -9.75 -7.98
N GLY A 338 6.14 -10.88 -8.24
CA GLY A 338 6.79 -12.14 -8.55
C GLY A 338 7.24 -12.97 -7.35
N SER A 339 7.10 -12.46 -6.12
CA SER A 339 7.48 -13.20 -4.91
C SER A 339 6.61 -14.43 -4.67
N ILE A 340 7.16 -15.40 -3.95
CA ILE A 340 6.44 -16.60 -3.50
C ILE A 340 6.19 -16.47 -1.99
N VAL A 341 4.94 -16.68 -1.59
CA VAL A 341 4.49 -16.75 -0.20
C VAL A 341 4.04 -18.17 0.12
N SER A 342 4.26 -18.59 1.36
CA SER A 342 3.79 -19.90 1.81
C SER A 342 2.69 -19.74 2.84
N VAL A 343 1.66 -20.59 2.78
CA VAL A 343 0.60 -20.69 3.78
C VAL A 343 0.34 -22.17 4.06
N GLY A 344 0.69 -22.62 5.26
CA GLY A 344 0.80 -24.05 5.53
C GLY A 344 1.80 -24.72 4.58
N SER A 345 1.36 -25.75 3.86
CA SER A 345 2.17 -26.47 2.87
C SER A 345 2.07 -25.90 1.44
N LEU A 346 1.26 -24.87 1.22
CA LEU A 346 1.00 -24.32 -0.10
C LEU A 346 1.91 -23.14 -0.40
N GLN A 347 2.27 -23.00 -1.67
CA GLN A 347 3.02 -21.87 -2.17
C GLN A 347 2.19 -21.07 -3.17
N PHE A 348 2.12 -19.76 -2.97
CA PHE A 348 1.42 -18.83 -3.85
C PHE A 348 2.39 -17.80 -4.42
N ARG A 349 2.21 -17.42 -5.68
CA ARG A 349 2.94 -16.35 -6.34
C ARG A 349 2.11 -15.07 -6.35
N VAL A 350 2.75 -13.95 -6.03
CA VAL A 350 2.14 -12.61 -5.97
C VAL A 350 2.41 -11.86 -7.27
N HIS A 351 1.36 -11.40 -7.95
CA HIS A 351 1.42 -10.51 -9.12
C HIS A 351 0.75 -9.18 -8.82
N CYS A 352 1.39 -8.11 -9.24
CA CYS A 352 1.00 -6.74 -8.96
C CYS A 352 0.27 -6.08 -10.12
N ARG A 353 -0.85 -5.38 -9.83
CA ARG A 353 -1.64 -4.63 -10.82
C ARG A 353 -2.09 -5.44 -12.03
N LYS A 354 -2.15 -6.77 -11.91
CA LYS A 354 -2.67 -7.65 -12.96
C LYS A 354 -4.20 -7.67 -12.90
N TYR A 355 -4.85 -7.56 -14.05
CA TYR A 355 -6.29 -7.74 -14.17
C TYR A 355 -6.64 -9.23 -14.12
N GLN A 356 -7.49 -9.64 -13.17
CA GLN A 356 -8.14 -10.94 -13.21
C GLN A 356 -9.59 -10.78 -13.69
N PRO A 357 -10.03 -11.49 -14.74
CA PRO A 357 -11.40 -11.44 -15.20
C PRO A 357 -12.39 -11.88 -14.11
N LYS A 358 -13.46 -11.11 -13.91
CA LYS A 358 -14.49 -11.35 -12.87
C LYS A 358 -15.13 -12.75 -12.93
N LYS A 359 -15.13 -13.40 -14.10
CA LYS A 359 -15.75 -14.72 -14.31
C LYS A 359 -15.13 -15.86 -13.49
N HIS A 360 -13.96 -15.64 -12.90
CA HIS A 360 -13.26 -16.63 -12.06
C HIS A 360 -13.32 -16.30 -10.57
N LEU A 361 -14.06 -15.25 -10.16
CA LEU A 361 -14.10 -14.77 -8.79
C LEU A 361 -15.32 -15.34 -8.06
N GLU A 362 -15.08 -16.07 -6.98
CA GLU A 362 -16.10 -16.51 -6.05
C GLU A 362 -16.01 -15.73 -4.73
N SER A 363 -17.15 -15.32 -4.20
CA SER A 363 -17.26 -14.68 -2.88
C SER A 363 -17.64 -15.72 -1.84
N VAL A 364 -16.66 -16.43 -1.26
CA VAL A 364 -16.92 -17.53 -0.31
C VAL A 364 -16.46 -17.20 1.12
N GLY A 365 -16.16 -15.93 1.39
CA GLY A 365 -15.85 -15.40 2.71
C GLY A 365 -15.29 -13.99 2.57
N SER A 366 -15.50 -13.13 3.56
CA SER A 366 -14.94 -11.78 3.53
C SER A 366 -13.98 -11.60 4.71
N SER A 367 -12.69 -11.52 4.40
CA SER A 367 -11.70 -10.87 5.27
C SER A 367 -11.16 -9.69 4.50
N ARG A 368 -11.05 -8.54 5.16
CA ARG A 368 -10.48 -7.34 4.53
C ARG A 368 -8.95 -7.43 4.45
N ARG A 369 -8.35 -8.30 5.26
CA ARG A 369 -6.92 -8.62 5.27
C ARG A 369 -6.57 -9.69 4.25
N VAL A 370 -5.47 -9.46 3.55
CA VAL A 370 -4.99 -10.40 2.52
C VAL A 370 -4.50 -11.70 3.12
N SER A 371 -3.81 -11.57 4.25
CA SER A 371 -3.34 -12.70 5.05
C SER A 371 -4.50 -13.62 5.42
N GLY A 372 -5.59 -13.05 5.95
CA GLY A 372 -6.82 -13.77 6.27
C GLY A 372 -7.41 -14.50 5.06
N MET A 373 -7.51 -13.85 3.90
CA MET A 373 -8.05 -14.46 2.69
C MET A 373 -7.17 -15.56 2.11
N LEU A 374 -5.84 -15.44 2.21
CA LEU A 374 -4.93 -16.50 1.81
C LEU A 374 -5.02 -17.72 2.72
N ALA A 375 -5.22 -17.52 4.03
CA ALA A 375 -5.51 -18.62 4.95
C ALA A 375 -6.82 -19.33 4.59
N ILE A 376 -7.89 -18.58 4.30
CA ILE A 376 -9.18 -19.13 3.86
C ILE A 376 -9.00 -19.92 2.56
N CYS A 377 -8.27 -19.37 1.58
CA CYS A 377 -7.96 -20.06 0.34
C CYS A 377 -7.16 -21.34 0.58
N ALA A 378 -6.19 -21.31 1.49
CA ALA A 378 -5.41 -22.49 1.84
C ALA A 378 -6.23 -23.59 2.51
N LEU A 379 -7.30 -23.25 3.23
CA LEU A 379 -8.23 -24.21 3.84
C LEU A 379 -9.31 -24.70 2.87
N ASN A 380 -9.63 -23.93 1.83
CA ASN A 380 -10.64 -24.29 0.84
C ASN A 380 -10.01 -25.05 -0.35
N PRO A 381 -10.27 -26.35 -0.55
CA PRO A 381 -9.66 -27.15 -1.62
C PRO A 381 -10.05 -26.68 -3.04
N ALA A 382 -11.18 -25.98 -3.21
CA ALA A 382 -11.59 -25.40 -4.48
C ALA A 382 -10.87 -24.08 -4.80
N CYS A 383 -10.24 -23.45 -3.81
CA CYS A 383 -9.52 -22.20 -4.02
C CYS A 383 -8.13 -22.43 -4.63
N GLN A 384 -7.88 -21.72 -5.73
CA GLN A 384 -6.62 -21.69 -6.46
C GLN A 384 -5.84 -20.39 -6.24
N GLY A 385 -6.50 -19.33 -5.79
CA GLY A 385 -5.85 -18.04 -5.53
C GLY A 385 -6.79 -17.01 -4.94
N VAL A 386 -6.28 -15.80 -4.74
CA VAL A 386 -7.04 -14.63 -4.26
C VAL A 386 -6.70 -13.40 -5.09
N ALA A 387 -7.66 -12.48 -5.22
CA ALA A 387 -7.45 -11.21 -5.92
C ALA A 387 -8.09 -10.07 -5.16
N TYR A 388 -7.49 -8.89 -5.21
CA TYR A 388 -8.10 -7.67 -4.68
C TYR A 388 -8.62 -6.78 -5.79
N SER A 389 -9.90 -6.43 -5.70
CA SER A 389 -10.59 -5.57 -6.64
C SER A 389 -11.63 -4.73 -5.91
N ALA A 390 -11.72 -3.44 -6.24
CA ALA A 390 -12.77 -2.56 -5.74
C ALA A 390 -12.97 -2.61 -4.21
N SER A 391 -11.86 -2.51 -3.47
CA SER A 391 -11.85 -2.52 -2.01
C SER A 391 -12.27 -3.84 -1.34
N SER A 392 -12.32 -4.93 -2.10
CA SER A 392 -12.68 -6.27 -1.61
C SER A 392 -11.67 -7.31 -2.09
N VAL A 393 -11.49 -8.36 -1.30
CA VAL A 393 -10.69 -9.53 -1.67
C VAL A 393 -11.64 -10.65 -2.09
N TYR A 394 -11.32 -11.32 -3.19
CA TYR A 394 -12.08 -12.41 -3.78
C TYR A 394 -11.23 -13.67 -3.84
N MET A 395 -11.87 -14.85 -3.83
CA MET A 395 -11.19 -16.11 -4.14
C MET A 395 -11.31 -16.44 -5.62
N ILE A 396 -10.30 -17.15 -6.13
CA ILE A 396 -10.20 -17.59 -7.51
C ILE A 396 -10.30 -19.11 -7.49
N ALA A 397 -11.28 -19.67 -8.19
CA ALA A 397 -11.49 -21.13 -8.25
C ALA A 397 -10.72 -21.81 -9.39
N GLU A 398 -10.34 -21.06 -10.42
CA GLU A 398 -9.62 -21.57 -11.58
C GLU A 398 -8.13 -21.21 -11.49
N HIS A 399 -7.28 -22.21 -11.71
CA HIS A 399 -5.84 -22.01 -11.65
C HIS A 399 -5.33 -21.36 -12.93
N GLU A 400 -4.57 -20.28 -12.78
CA GLU A 400 -3.81 -19.68 -13.88
C GLU A 400 -2.35 -19.56 -13.47
N LYS A 401 -1.46 -20.25 -14.18
CA LYS A 401 -0.03 -20.17 -13.90
C LYS A 401 0.48 -18.74 -14.14
N LEU A 402 0.89 -18.08 -13.06
CA LEU A 402 1.50 -16.76 -13.12
C LEU A 402 2.97 -16.87 -13.56
N GLU A 403 3.40 -15.94 -14.43
CA GLU A 403 4.82 -15.79 -14.81
C GLU A 403 5.68 -15.39 -13.61
N GLU A 404 7.00 -15.39 -13.74
CA GLU A 404 7.88 -15.02 -12.61
C GLU A 404 7.71 -13.56 -12.17
N LYS A 405 7.33 -12.65 -13.09
CA LYS A 405 7.05 -11.23 -12.82
C LYS A 405 5.91 -10.73 -13.70
N THR A 406 5.25 -9.67 -13.28
CA THR A 406 4.22 -9.02 -14.09
C THR A 406 4.88 -8.18 -15.19
N ARG A 407 4.44 -8.33 -16.44
CA ARG A 407 4.95 -7.51 -17.54
C ARG A 407 4.40 -6.10 -17.43
N ASN A 408 5.22 -5.10 -17.81
CA ASN A 408 4.79 -3.70 -17.80
C ASN A 408 3.53 -3.43 -18.63
N SER A 409 3.30 -4.21 -19.69
CA SER A 409 2.11 -4.13 -20.55
C SER A 409 0.81 -4.51 -19.84
N ASP A 410 0.91 -5.31 -18.77
CA ASP A 410 -0.24 -5.94 -18.12
C ASP A 410 -0.64 -5.20 -16.83
N LEU A 411 0.08 -4.11 -16.50
CA LEU A 411 -0.16 -3.28 -15.32
C LEU A 411 -1.38 -2.38 -15.54
N VAL A 412 -2.42 -2.56 -14.72
CA VAL A 412 -3.63 -1.74 -14.74
C VAL A 412 -3.71 -0.89 -13.48
N LYS A 413 -3.79 0.44 -13.64
CA LYS A 413 -3.72 1.43 -12.53
C LYS A 413 -4.77 1.24 -11.42
N ALA A 414 -5.92 0.65 -11.75
CA ALA A 414 -7.06 0.50 -10.83
C ALA A 414 -7.11 -0.86 -10.11
N TYR A 415 -6.18 -1.77 -10.41
CA TYR A 415 -6.14 -3.10 -9.79
C TYR A 415 -4.91 -3.20 -8.90
N HIS A 416 -5.04 -3.88 -7.76
CA HIS A 416 -4.00 -3.88 -6.76
C HIS A 416 -3.11 -5.12 -6.90
N TRP A 417 -3.65 -6.34 -6.82
CA TRP A 417 -2.84 -7.58 -6.90
C TRP A 417 -3.69 -8.84 -7.11
N VAL A 418 -3.02 -9.89 -7.60
CA VAL A 418 -3.51 -11.28 -7.74
C VAL A 418 -2.47 -12.19 -7.11
N ILE A 419 -2.89 -13.15 -6.28
CA ILE A 419 -2.03 -14.12 -5.63
C ILE A 419 -2.55 -15.51 -5.95
N MET A 420 -1.80 -16.29 -6.72
CA MET A 420 -2.25 -17.60 -7.22
C MET A 420 -1.33 -18.70 -6.70
N LEU A 421 -1.87 -19.90 -6.45
CA LEU A 421 -1.05 -21.08 -6.23
C LEU A 421 -0.01 -21.27 -7.33
N THR A 422 1.19 -21.68 -6.94
CA THR A 422 2.27 -22.02 -7.88
C THR A 422 2.00 -23.32 -8.64
N GLU A 423 1.29 -24.25 -8.00
CA GLU A 423 0.85 -25.52 -8.55
C GLU A 423 -0.66 -25.66 -8.41
N PRO A 424 -1.38 -26.12 -9.45
CA PRO A 424 -2.82 -26.29 -9.38
C PRO A 424 -3.18 -27.36 -8.35
N ARG A 425 -4.23 -27.10 -7.57
CA ARG A 425 -4.87 -28.17 -6.80
C ARG A 425 -5.67 -29.03 -7.76
N VAL A 426 -5.34 -30.32 -7.79
CA VAL A 426 -6.20 -31.32 -8.43
C VAL A 426 -7.48 -31.37 -7.62
N ALA A 427 -8.61 -31.04 -8.24
CA ALA A 427 -9.92 -31.22 -7.62
C ALA A 427 -10.05 -32.70 -7.23
N ALA A 428 -10.22 -32.96 -5.94
CA ALA A 428 -10.43 -34.30 -5.40
C ALA A 428 -11.83 -34.81 -5.74
#